data_AF-A0A929SQT6-F1
#
_entry.id   AF-A0A929SQT6-F1
#
_cell.length_a   1.000
_cell.length_b   1.000
_cell.length_c   1.000
_cell.angle_alpha   90.00
_cell.angle_beta   90.00
_cell.angle_gamma   90.00
#
_symmetry.space_group_name_H-M   'P 1'
#
loop_
_entity.id
_entity.type
_entity.pdbx_description
1 polymer ?
#
loop_
_entity_poly.entity_id
_entity_poly.type
_entity_poly.pdbx_seq_one_letter_code
_entity_poly.pdbx_strand_id
1 'polypeptide(L)'
;MIVNKDEYLNNIENEVMHLGINEQFRKNPAFDRNCILGDLRSIIIQAPEENIKVEKEENKIEIDYNTLNGRTSAKIVKLTSNPNTFYIQTRVDENVNSNLDEIKYNLTKVELDEKTGQIKTESKAATFTIINGVDTEITVSNKQNFFNSYGIEYERIYKLYDNMIFDKSVTDMLTSSYDMAFSHMNGFMSPSDNQLVYASSTRRNGIDTARVHTAEKEDAMMKVKYNTELRLSNEHGLQEMRINGGVFGLTTYIPKLTSQELEETINNENDSIVREGLRNWNNEVIDRTKVDYDPELDEDLIVKNKESILKTR
;
A
#
# COMPACT_ATOMS: atom_id res chain seq x y z
N MET A 1 -20.84 -15.71 -13.76
CA MET A 1 -22.01 -15.71 -12.86
C MET A 1 -22.39 -14.27 -12.52
N ILE A 2 -23.67 -13.99 -12.28
CA ILE A 2 -24.13 -12.69 -11.75
C ILE A 2 -24.38 -12.89 -10.26
N VAL A 3 -23.83 -12.01 -9.42
CA VAL A 3 -23.93 -12.09 -7.96
C VAL A 3 -24.17 -10.72 -7.36
N ASN A 4 -24.84 -10.67 -6.22
CA ASN A 4 -24.93 -9.45 -5.43
C ASN A 4 -23.53 -9.07 -4.91
N LYS A 5 -23.15 -7.80 -5.06
CA LYS A 5 -21.78 -7.36 -4.72
C LYS A 5 -21.49 -7.43 -3.23
N ASP A 6 -22.46 -7.17 -2.36
CA ASP A 6 -22.26 -7.19 -0.91
C ASP A 6 -22.10 -8.63 -0.41
N GLU A 7 -22.92 -9.56 -0.92
CA GLU A 7 -22.75 -10.99 -0.66
C GLU A 7 -21.38 -11.50 -1.15
N TYR A 8 -20.96 -11.06 -2.34
CA TYR A 8 -19.67 -11.41 -2.89
C TYR A 8 -18.51 -10.87 -2.05
N LEU A 9 -18.59 -9.61 -1.61
CA LEU A 9 -17.60 -8.98 -0.72
C LEU A 9 -17.49 -9.71 0.63
N ASN A 10 -18.60 -10.20 1.17
CA ASN A 10 -18.60 -10.99 2.41
C ASN A 10 -17.92 -12.36 2.24
N ASN A 11 -17.94 -12.91 1.02
CA ASN A 11 -17.36 -14.22 0.71
C ASN A 11 -16.02 -14.14 -0.05
N ILE A 12 -15.48 -12.95 -0.28
CA ILE A 12 -14.35 -12.75 -1.21
C ILE A 12 -13.12 -13.57 -0.85
N GLU A 13 -12.86 -13.76 0.44
CA GLU A 13 -11.77 -14.61 0.93
C GLU A 13 -11.97 -16.06 0.48
N ASN A 14 -13.18 -16.61 0.67
CA ASN A 14 -13.53 -17.95 0.19
C ASN A 14 -13.34 -18.07 -1.31
N GLU A 15 -13.71 -17.04 -2.05
CA GLU A 15 -13.55 -17.01 -3.50
C GLU A 15 -12.08 -17.05 -3.91
N VAL A 16 -11.22 -16.22 -3.31
CA VAL A 16 -9.77 -16.27 -3.56
C VAL A 16 -9.21 -17.65 -3.23
N MET A 17 -9.64 -18.25 -2.12
CA MET A 17 -9.17 -19.56 -1.67
C MET A 17 -9.61 -20.71 -2.59
N HIS A 18 -10.76 -20.60 -3.28
CA HIS A 18 -11.19 -21.57 -4.29
C HIS A 18 -10.24 -21.68 -5.50
N LEU A 19 -9.34 -20.71 -5.70
CA LEU A 19 -8.26 -20.83 -6.69
C LEU A 19 -7.21 -21.89 -6.27
N GLY A 20 -7.27 -22.40 -5.04
CA GLY A 20 -6.32 -23.37 -4.50
C GLY A 20 -4.96 -22.74 -4.17
N ILE A 21 -4.95 -21.49 -3.69
CA ILE A 21 -3.78 -20.92 -3.02
C ILE A 21 -3.58 -21.59 -1.65
N ASN A 22 -2.41 -21.42 -1.03
CA ASN A 22 -2.11 -22.11 0.22
C ASN A 22 -3.07 -21.69 1.36
N GLU A 23 -3.72 -22.66 2.01
CA GLU A 23 -4.65 -22.44 3.14
C GLU A 23 -4.02 -21.69 4.32
N GLN A 24 -2.69 -21.67 4.42
CA GLN A 24 -1.99 -20.85 5.41
C GLN A 24 -2.22 -19.34 5.25
N PHE A 25 -2.57 -18.84 4.05
CA PHE A 25 -2.94 -17.43 3.87
C PHE A 25 -4.05 -17.01 4.84
N ARG A 26 -5.07 -17.87 5.02
CA ARG A 26 -6.21 -17.61 5.93
C ARG A 26 -5.82 -17.55 7.40
N LYS A 27 -4.69 -18.15 7.78
CA LYS A 27 -4.23 -18.14 9.17
C LYS A 27 -3.64 -16.78 9.55
N ASN A 28 -3.29 -15.96 8.56
CA ASN A 28 -2.75 -14.63 8.77
C ASN A 28 -3.88 -13.58 8.67
N PRO A 29 -4.22 -12.87 9.76
CA PRO A 29 -5.29 -11.86 9.77
C PRO A 29 -5.10 -10.67 8.81
N ALA A 30 -3.94 -10.50 8.17
CA ALA A 30 -3.79 -9.49 7.12
C ALA A 30 -4.50 -9.89 5.81
N PHE A 31 -4.82 -11.18 5.62
CA PHE A 31 -5.32 -11.71 4.36
C PHE A 31 -6.76 -11.29 4.05
N ASP A 32 -7.68 -11.39 5.01
CA ASP A 32 -9.11 -11.14 4.84
C ASP A 32 -9.50 -9.64 4.99
N ARG A 33 -8.70 -8.90 5.77
CA ARG A 33 -8.89 -7.48 6.10
C ARG A 33 -8.53 -6.53 4.93
N ASN A 34 -8.71 -5.24 5.18
CA ASN A 34 -8.32 -4.14 4.28
C ASN A 34 -6.80 -4.07 3.99
N CYS A 35 -6.00 -5.02 4.49
CA CYS A 35 -4.54 -5.01 4.35
C CYS A 35 -4.06 -5.64 3.02
N ILE A 36 -4.69 -6.75 2.58
CA ILE A 36 -4.29 -7.46 1.35
C ILE A 36 -5.39 -7.39 0.28
N LEU A 37 -6.64 -7.69 0.63
CA LEU A 37 -7.76 -7.66 -0.31
C LEU A 37 -8.45 -6.27 -0.38
N GLY A 38 -7.92 -5.26 0.31
CA GLY A 38 -8.52 -3.93 0.44
C GLY A 38 -8.78 -3.23 -0.90
N ASP A 39 -7.81 -3.22 -1.81
CA ASP A 39 -7.95 -2.58 -3.14
C ASP A 39 -9.03 -3.27 -3.98
N LEU A 40 -9.08 -4.60 -3.94
CA LEU A 40 -10.11 -5.39 -4.61
C LEU A 40 -11.50 -5.10 -4.04
N ARG A 41 -11.64 -5.07 -2.71
CA ARG A 41 -12.90 -4.71 -2.03
C ARG A 41 -13.35 -3.30 -2.42
N SER A 42 -12.45 -2.33 -2.38
CA SER A 42 -12.71 -0.93 -2.73
C SER A 42 -13.28 -0.80 -4.14
N ILE A 43 -12.68 -1.50 -5.10
CA ILE A 43 -13.16 -1.51 -6.48
C ILE A 43 -14.55 -2.12 -6.60
N ILE A 44 -14.79 -3.29 -6.01
CA ILE A 44 -16.11 -3.91 -6.09
C ILE A 44 -17.20 -3.03 -5.45
N ILE A 45 -16.89 -2.34 -4.34
CA ILE A 45 -17.82 -1.42 -3.67
C ILE A 45 -18.24 -0.27 -4.61
N GLN A 46 -17.30 0.24 -5.41
CA GLN A 46 -17.50 1.33 -6.37
C GLN A 46 -18.33 0.93 -7.60
N ALA A 47 -18.64 -0.35 -7.79
CA ALA A 47 -19.53 -0.78 -8.87
C ALA A 47 -20.89 -0.08 -8.74
N PRO A 48 -21.40 0.56 -9.82
CA PRO A 48 -22.66 1.29 -9.76
C PRO A 48 -23.85 0.34 -9.62
N GLU A 49 -23.76 -0.87 -10.18
CA GLU A 49 -24.80 -1.89 -10.03
C GLU A 49 -24.70 -2.62 -8.69
N GLU A 50 -25.86 -3.05 -8.18
CA GLU A 50 -25.93 -3.97 -7.02
C GLU A 50 -25.43 -5.37 -7.37
N ASN A 51 -25.62 -5.79 -8.63
CA ASN A 51 -25.20 -7.09 -9.11
C ASN A 51 -24.01 -6.96 -10.06
N ILE A 52 -22.94 -7.71 -9.78
CA ILE A 52 -21.71 -7.73 -10.56
C ILE A 52 -21.58 -9.04 -11.33
N LYS A 53 -20.92 -8.98 -12.49
CA LYS A 53 -20.55 -10.16 -13.24
C LYS A 53 -19.17 -10.64 -12.78
N VAL A 54 -19.11 -11.89 -12.37
CA VAL A 54 -17.87 -12.57 -11.95
C VAL A 54 -17.61 -13.74 -12.88
N GLU A 55 -16.45 -13.78 -13.49
CA GLU A 55 -15.95 -14.90 -14.29
C GLU A 55 -14.90 -15.66 -13.48
N LYS A 56 -15.03 -17.00 -13.45
CA LYS A 56 -14.15 -17.87 -12.67
C LYS A 56 -13.59 -18.95 -13.58
N GLU A 57 -12.28 -19.11 -13.53
CA GLU A 57 -11.51 -20.17 -14.15
C GLU A 57 -10.66 -20.85 -13.06
N GLU A 58 -10.03 -21.98 -13.38
CA GLU A 58 -9.26 -22.79 -12.41
C GLU A 58 -8.24 -21.96 -11.60
N ASN A 59 -7.60 -20.97 -12.22
CA ASN A 59 -6.54 -20.17 -11.60
C ASN A 59 -6.82 -18.66 -11.64
N LYS A 60 -8.03 -18.24 -12.02
CA LYS A 60 -8.37 -16.83 -12.23
C LYS A 60 -9.79 -16.50 -11.78
N ILE A 61 -9.94 -15.35 -11.13
CA ILE A 61 -11.22 -14.68 -10.91
C ILE A 61 -11.15 -13.33 -11.61
N GLU A 62 -12.19 -12.96 -12.33
CA GLU A 62 -12.27 -11.71 -13.08
C GLU A 62 -13.63 -11.04 -12.86
N ILE A 63 -13.59 -9.74 -12.64
CA ILE A 63 -14.75 -8.89 -12.35
C ILE A 63 -14.62 -7.66 -13.24
N ASP A 64 -15.66 -7.37 -14.01
CA ASP A 64 -15.71 -6.25 -14.95
C ASP A 64 -17.06 -5.54 -14.84
N TYR A 65 -17.04 -4.22 -14.87
CA TYR A 65 -18.24 -3.39 -14.94
C TYR A 65 -17.95 -2.04 -15.59
N ASN A 66 -18.98 -1.40 -16.11
CA ASN A 66 -18.89 -0.04 -16.65
C ASN A 66 -19.16 0.95 -15.51
N THR A 67 -18.42 2.05 -15.49
CA THR A 67 -18.73 3.21 -14.64
C THR A 67 -19.46 4.27 -15.46
N LEU A 68 -19.95 5.34 -14.82
CA LEU A 68 -20.59 6.45 -15.53
C LEU A 68 -19.69 7.05 -16.62
N ASN A 69 -18.38 7.10 -16.35
CA ASN A 69 -17.41 7.77 -17.20
C ASN A 69 -16.32 6.83 -17.72
N GLY A 70 -16.51 5.51 -17.70
CA GLY A 70 -15.49 4.58 -18.19
C GLY A 70 -15.74 3.12 -17.81
N ARG A 71 -14.67 2.38 -17.51
CA ARG A 71 -14.73 0.94 -17.26
C ARG A 71 -13.73 0.52 -16.19
N THR A 72 -14.15 -0.42 -15.35
CA THR A 72 -13.28 -0.99 -14.32
C THR A 72 -13.17 -2.50 -14.48
N SER A 73 -11.98 -3.04 -14.22
CA SER A 73 -11.77 -4.46 -14.01
C SER A 73 -10.93 -4.75 -12.77
N ALA A 74 -11.18 -5.91 -12.19
CA ALA A 74 -10.32 -6.50 -11.19
C ALA A 74 -10.12 -7.99 -11.49
N LYS A 75 -8.88 -8.46 -11.39
CA LYS A 75 -8.50 -9.86 -11.62
C LYS A 75 -7.67 -10.37 -10.46
N ILE A 76 -7.92 -11.62 -10.08
CA ILE A 76 -7.07 -12.37 -9.16
C ILE A 76 -6.53 -13.55 -9.94
N VAL A 77 -5.20 -13.71 -9.97
CA VAL A 77 -4.54 -14.76 -10.72
C VAL A 77 -3.63 -15.52 -9.78
N LYS A 78 -3.88 -16.82 -9.62
CA LYS A 78 -2.97 -17.72 -8.93
C LYS A 78 -1.83 -18.13 -9.87
N LEU A 79 -0.62 -18.18 -9.34
CA LEU A 79 0.50 -18.80 -10.04
C LEU A 79 0.41 -20.32 -9.90
N THR A 80 0.11 -21.04 -11.00
CA THR A 80 -0.06 -22.51 -11.00
C THR A 80 1.13 -23.27 -10.42
N SER A 81 2.35 -22.75 -10.62
CA SER A 81 3.58 -23.37 -10.12
C SER A 81 3.87 -23.09 -8.65
N ASN A 82 3.15 -22.17 -8.00
CA ASN A 82 3.42 -21.79 -6.60
C ASN A 82 2.12 -21.38 -5.88
N PRO A 83 1.55 -22.26 -5.03
CA PRO A 83 0.34 -21.92 -4.25
C PRO A 83 0.60 -20.85 -3.19
N ASN A 84 1.86 -20.52 -2.88
CA ASN A 84 2.24 -19.47 -1.93
C ASN A 84 2.30 -18.09 -2.59
N THR A 85 1.88 -17.95 -3.85
CA THR A 85 1.89 -16.67 -4.56
C THR A 85 0.65 -16.51 -5.43
N PHE A 86 0.05 -15.34 -5.35
CA PHE A 86 -0.99 -14.92 -6.28
C PHE A 86 -0.86 -13.42 -6.59
N TYR A 87 -1.58 -12.97 -7.61
CA TYR A 87 -1.58 -11.60 -8.07
C TYR A 87 -2.99 -11.03 -8.00
N ILE A 88 -3.10 -9.77 -7.60
CA ILE A 88 -4.30 -8.96 -7.72
C ILE A 88 -3.98 -7.86 -8.72
N GLN A 89 -4.82 -7.74 -9.73
CA GLN A 89 -4.69 -6.76 -10.80
C GLN A 89 -5.95 -5.92 -10.83
N THR A 90 -5.79 -4.62 -10.94
CA THR A 90 -6.93 -3.72 -11.04
C THR A 90 -6.68 -2.66 -12.11
N ARG A 91 -7.73 -2.31 -12.84
CA ARG A 91 -7.68 -1.28 -13.88
C ARG A 91 -8.95 -0.44 -13.82
N VAL A 92 -8.80 0.87 -13.76
CA VAL A 92 -9.90 1.83 -13.81
C VAL A 92 -9.62 2.81 -14.95
N ASP A 93 -10.48 2.77 -15.97
CA ASP A 93 -10.45 3.71 -17.09
C ASP A 93 -11.50 4.79 -16.81
N GLU A 94 -11.09 6.07 -16.87
CA GLU A 94 -11.93 7.21 -16.55
C GLU A 94 -11.78 8.31 -17.60
N ASN A 95 -12.88 8.71 -18.24
CA ASN A 95 -12.95 9.92 -19.04
C ASN A 95 -13.17 11.10 -18.08
N VAL A 96 -12.10 11.82 -17.76
CA VAL A 96 -12.14 12.92 -16.79
C VAL A 96 -12.85 14.14 -17.38
N ASN A 97 -12.54 14.46 -18.64
CA ASN A 97 -13.22 15.48 -19.44
C ASN A 97 -12.97 15.26 -20.94
N SER A 98 -13.42 16.17 -21.80
CA SER A 98 -13.30 16.02 -23.27
C SER A 98 -11.87 15.91 -23.80
N ASN A 99 -10.87 16.27 -22.99
CA ASN A 99 -9.48 16.40 -23.38
C ASN A 99 -8.55 15.53 -22.53
N LEU A 100 -9.09 14.76 -21.58
CA LEU A 100 -8.31 14.06 -20.57
C LEU A 100 -8.95 12.73 -20.20
N ASP A 101 -8.25 11.65 -20.49
CA ASP A 101 -8.58 10.30 -20.05
C ASP A 101 -7.50 9.78 -19.12
N GLU A 102 -7.89 9.04 -18.08
CA GLU A 102 -6.98 8.39 -17.15
C GLU A 102 -7.19 6.88 -17.18
N ILE A 103 -6.08 6.13 -17.17
CA ILE A 103 -6.07 4.71 -16.86
C ILE A 103 -5.26 4.50 -15.60
N LYS A 104 -5.90 4.06 -14.52
CA LYS A 104 -5.26 3.70 -13.26
C LYS A 104 -5.10 2.19 -13.20
N TYR A 105 -3.86 1.72 -13.21
CA TYR A 105 -3.54 0.30 -13.20
C TYR A 105 -2.70 -0.05 -11.96
N ASN A 106 -3.10 -1.09 -11.24
CA ASN A 106 -2.36 -1.64 -10.10
C ASN A 106 -2.11 -3.13 -10.30
N LEU A 107 -0.87 -3.56 -10.04
CA LEU A 107 -0.44 -4.95 -10.02
C LEU A 107 0.15 -5.23 -8.65
N THR A 108 -0.56 -6.02 -7.84
CA THR A 108 -0.11 -6.47 -6.53
C THR A 108 0.26 -7.93 -6.58
N LYS A 109 1.51 -8.26 -6.28
CA LYS A 109 1.96 -9.61 -5.97
C LYS A 109 1.80 -9.85 -4.47
N VAL A 110 1.23 -10.98 -4.09
CA VAL A 110 1.07 -11.41 -2.70
C VAL A 110 1.83 -12.72 -2.50
N GLU A 111 2.74 -12.75 -1.53
CA GLU A 111 3.61 -13.89 -1.25
C GLU A 111 3.52 -14.31 0.21
N LEU A 112 3.33 -15.61 0.46
CA LEU A 112 3.38 -16.23 1.78
C LEU A 112 4.73 -16.94 1.96
N ASP A 113 5.40 -16.66 3.08
CA ASP A 113 6.43 -17.56 3.60
C ASP A 113 5.76 -18.63 4.47
N GLU A 114 5.63 -19.83 3.92
CA GLU A 114 4.96 -20.97 4.57
C GLU A 114 5.63 -21.42 5.88
N LYS A 115 6.92 -21.11 6.07
CA LYS A 115 7.63 -21.49 7.31
C LYS A 115 7.30 -20.55 8.46
N THR A 116 7.20 -19.27 8.16
CA THR A 116 7.03 -18.23 9.17
C THR A 116 5.58 -17.74 9.27
N GLY A 117 4.74 -18.05 8.28
CA GLY A 117 3.38 -17.52 8.14
C GLY A 117 3.32 -16.04 7.77
N GLN A 118 4.45 -15.43 7.41
CA GLN A 118 4.53 -14.02 7.04
C GLN A 118 4.00 -13.78 5.63
N ILE A 119 3.38 -12.63 5.43
CA ILE A 119 2.92 -12.21 4.10
C ILE A 119 3.68 -10.96 3.67
N LYS A 120 4.18 -10.98 2.43
CA LYS A 120 4.70 -9.82 1.73
C LYS A 120 3.74 -9.46 0.60
N THR A 121 3.42 -8.18 0.46
CA THR A 121 2.81 -7.65 -0.76
C THR A 121 3.78 -6.72 -1.48
N GLU A 122 3.75 -6.75 -2.81
CA GLU A 122 4.43 -5.80 -3.68
C GLU A 122 3.44 -5.28 -4.73
N SER A 123 3.01 -4.05 -4.55
CA SER A 123 2.06 -3.33 -5.40
C SER A 123 2.79 -2.32 -6.25
N LYS A 124 2.76 -2.52 -7.56
CA LYS A 124 3.16 -1.51 -8.52
C LYS A 124 1.90 -0.82 -9.01
N ALA A 125 1.86 0.50 -8.98
CA ALA A 125 0.74 1.28 -9.50
C ALA A 125 1.23 2.24 -10.58
N ALA A 126 0.45 2.40 -11.63
CA ALA A 126 0.69 3.34 -12.71
C ALA A 126 -0.59 4.10 -13.04
N THR A 127 -0.46 5.41 -13.23
CA THR A 127 -1.51 6.26 -13.80
C THR A 127 -1.04 6.69 -15.17
N PHE A 128 -1.82 6.38 -16.20
CA PHE A 128 -1.60 6.80 -17.58
C PHE A 128 -2.60 7.91 -17.90
N THR A 129 -2.11 9.11 -18.14
CA THR A 129 -2.90 10.30 -18.39
C THR A 129 -2.79 10.66 -19.87
N ILE A 130 -3.87 10.47 -20.62
CA ILE A 130 -3.94 10.71 -22.05
C ILE A 130 -4.46 12.13 -22.30
N ILE A 131 -3.63 12.98 -22.89
CA ILE A 131 -3.91 14.40 -23.11
C ILE A 131 -4.28 14.62 -24.57
N ASN A 132 -5.52 15.05 -24.81
CA ASN A 132 -6.11 15.28 -26.14
C ASN A 132 -5.99 14.08 -27.09
N GLY A 133 -5.84 12.85 -26.58
CA GLY A 133 -5.59 11.66 -27.41
C GLY A 133 -4.26 11.67 -28.16
N VAL A 134 -3.30 12.51 -27.74
CA VAL A 134 -1.99 12.65 -28.40
C VAL A 134 -0.88 12.19 -27.48
N ASP A 135 -0.66 12.88 -26.37
CA ASP A 135 0.44 12.58 -25.45
C ASP A 135 -0.06 11.74 -24.28
N THR A 136 0.77 10.80 -23.82
CA THR A 136 0.52 10.06 -22.58
C THR A 136 1.57 10.41 -21.54
N GLU A 137 1.15 10.92 -20.40
CA GLU A 137 1.98 11.04 -19.21
C GLU A 137 1.79 9.81 -18.32
N ILE A 138 2.88 9.22 -17.83
CA ILE A 138 2.85 8.04 -16.99
C ILE A 138 3.55 8.35 -15.66
N THR A 139 2.80 8.22 -14.57
CA THR A 139 3.34 8.23 -13.21
C THR A 139 3.34 6.82 -12.66
N VAL A 140 4.48 6.38 -12.10
CA VAL A 140 4.62 5.04 -11.53
C VAL A 140 5.00 5.12 -10.06
N SER A 141 4.43 4.25 -9.25
CA SER A 141 4.84 4.02 -7.88
C SER A 141 4.96 2.53 -7.56
N ASN A 142 5.78 2.21 -6.57
CA ASN A 142 5.92 0.86 -6.02
C ASN A 142 5.76 0.93 -4.50
N LYS A 143 4.95 0.03 -3.95
CA LYS A 143 4.72 -0.12 -2.53
C LYS A 143 4.97 -1.58 -2.15
N GLN A 144 5.74 -1.79 -1.09
CA GLN A 144 5.88 -3.09 -0.45
C GLN A 144 5.36 -3.01 0.97
N ASN A 145 4.62 -4.02 1.40
CA ASN A 145 4.17 -4.17 2.79
C ASN A 145 4.58 -5.54 3.30
N PHE A 146 4.97 -5.60 4.57
CA PHE A 146 5.39 -6.83 5.23
C PHE A 146 4.57 -7.03 6.50
N PHE A 147 3.91 -8.17 6.58
CA PHE A 147 3.05 -8.56 7.68
C PHE A 147 3.62 -9.78 8.37
N ASN A 148 3.67 -9.74 9.71
CA ASN A 148 4.05 -10.91 10.49
C ASN A 148 2.93 -11.98 10.46
N SER A 149 3.16 -13.14 11.09
CA SER A 149 2.17 -14.23 11.16
C SER A 149 0.85 -13.87 11.86
N TYR A 150 0.85 -12.79 12.65
CA TYR A 150 -0.33 -12.29 13.35
C TYR A 150 -1.06 -11.20 12.57
N GLY A 151 -0.65 -10.91 11.33
CA GLY A 151 -1.28 -9.90 10.48
C GLY A 151 -0.93 -8.46 10.82
N ILE A 152 0.12 -8.24 11.61
CA ILE A 152 0.62 -6.92 11.97
C ILE A 152 1.67 -6.49 10.95
N GLU A 153 1.45 -5.31 10.36
CA GLU A 153 2.39 -4.67 9.45
C GLU A 153 3.60 -4.14 10.23
N TYR A 154 4.79 -4.65 9.91
CA TYR A 154 6.03 -4.24 10.58
C TYR A 154 6.96 -3.43 9.69
N GLU A 155 6.80 -3.50 8.38
CA GLU A 155 7.60 -2.74 7.43
C GLU A 155 6.79 -2.38 6.18
N ARG A 156 7.05 -1.18 5.66
CA ARG A 156 6.45 -0.61 4.46
C ARG A 156 7.51 0.16 3.72
N ILE A 157 7.59 -0.06 2.42
CA ILE A 157 8.45 0.70 1.53
C ILE A 157 7.56 1.30 0.47
N TYR A 158 7.80 2.56 0.13
CA TYR A 158 7.13 3.27 -0.95
C TYR A 158 8.17 3.97 -1.81
N LYS A 159 8.00 3.88 -3.12
CA LYS A 159 8.82 4.53 -4.14
C LYS A 159 7.90 5.20 -5.14
N LEU A 160 8.23 6.43 -5.51
CA LEU A 160 7.59 7.16 -6.60
C LEU A 160 8.67 7.50 -7.63
N TYR A 161 8.34 7.29 -8.89
CA TYR A 161 9.23 7.55 -10.02
C TYR A 161 8.76 8.78 -10.79
N ASP A 162 9.71 9.37 -11.49
CA ASP A 162 9.52 10.56 -12.31
C ASP A 162 8.49 10.32 -13.41
N ASN A 163 7.80 11.39 -13.79
CA ASN A 163 6.80 11.32 -14.83
C ASN A 163 7.47 11.07 -16.18
N MET A 164 6.94 10.12 -16.92
CA MET A 164 7.41 9.79 -18.26
C MET A 164 6.40 10.26 -19.29
N ILE A 165 6.84 11.03 -20.28
CA ILE A 165 5.99 11.48 -21.39
C ILE A 165 6.28 10.62 -22.61
N PHE A 166 5.22 10.04 -23.16
CA PHE A 166 5.27 9.24 -24.37
C PHE A 166 4.42 9.87 -25.46
N ASP A 167 4.83 9.59 -26.69
CA ASP A 167 4.14 10.07 -27.89
C ASP A 167 2.88 9.25 -28.20
N LYS A 168 2.23 9.65 -29.29
CA LYS A 168 1.01 9.04 -29.81
C LYS A 168 1.10 7.53 -30.03
N SER A 169 2.27 6.95 -30.31
CA SER A 169 2.38 5.50 -30.53
C SER A 169 2.02 4.69 -29.27
N VAL A 170 2.41 5.20 -28.09
CA VAL A 170 2.04 4.61 -26.80
C VAL A 170 0.57 4.87 -26.50
N THR A 171 0.08 6.08 -26.77
CA THR A 171 -1.34 6.42 -26.63
C THR A 171 -2.24 5.48 -27.45
N ASP A 172 -1.92 5.30 -28.73
CA ASP A 172 -2.65 4.43 -29.65
C ASP A 172 -2.58 2.96 -29.16
N MET A 173 -1.44 2.51 -28.64
CA MET A 173 -1.29 1.17 -28.06
C MET A 173 -2.18 0.98 -26.81
N LEU A 174 -2.19 1.93 -25.88
CA LEU A 174 -2.99 1.87 -24.66
C LEU A 174 -4.50 1.90 -24.94
N THR A 175 -4.90 2.53 -26.05
CA THR A 175 -6.31 2.67 -26.47
C THR A 175 -6.75 1.64 -27.52
N SER A 176 -5.83 0.84 -28.07
CA SER A 176 -6.09 -0.11 -29.16
C SER A 176 -7.08 -1.23 -28.81
N SER A 177 -6.78 -2.01 -27.76
CA SER A 177 -7.66 -3.04 -27.22
C SER A 177 -7.32 -3.29 -25.76
N TYR A 178 -8.34 -3.65 -24.99
CA TYR A 178 -8.21 -3.85 -23.56
C TYR A 178 -7.12 -4.86 -23.20
N ASP A 179 -7.08 -6.00 -23.89
CA ASP A 179 -6.13 -7.09 -23.63
C ASP A 179 -4.71 -6.82 -24.12
N MET A 180 -4.54 -6.16 -25.29
CA MET A 180 -3.20 -5.80 -25.75
C MET A 180 -2.56 -4.74 -24.86
N ALA A 181 -3.30 -3.68 -24.52
CA ALA A 181 -2.83 -2.62 -23.63
C ALA A 181 -2.34 -3.21 -22.28
N PHE A 182 -3.06 -4.20 -21.77
CA PHE A 182 -2.74 -4.89 -20.52
C PHE A 182 -1.35 -5.54 -20.51
N SER A 183 -1.00 -6.26 -21.58
CA SER A 183 0.31 -6.92 -21.69
C SER A 183 1.48 -5.93 -21.69
N HIS A 184 1.26 -4.73 -22.25
CA HIS A 184 2.29 -3.70 -22.38
C HIS A 184 2.41 -2.80 -21.14
N MET A 185 1.31 -2.52 -20.42
CA MET A 185 1.31 -1.70 -19.19
C MET A 185 2.31 -2.20 -18.15
N ASN A 186 2.43 -3.53 -17.98
CA ASN A 186 3.42 -4.14 -17.07
C ASN A 186 4.87 -3.75 -17.40
N GLY A 187 5.18 -3.49 -18.67
CA GLY A 187 6.51 -3.05 -19.12
C GLY A 187 6.86 -1.65 -18.62
N PHE A 188 5.88 -0.74 -18.54
CA PHE A 188 6.09 0.63 -18.04
C PHE A 188 6.26 0.69 -16.52
N MET A 189 5.84 -0.35 -15.79
CA MET A 189 5.91 -0.41 -14.32
C MET A 189 7.26 -0.90 -13.78
N SER A 190 8.29 -0.89 -14.60
CA SER A 190 9.66 -1.20 -14.17
C SER A 190 10.62 -0.07 -14.56
N PRO A 191 10.36 1.18 -14.13
CA PRO A 191 11.27 2.30 -14.37
C PRO A 191 12.63 2.04 -13.71
N SER A 192 13.66 2.69 -14.24
CA SER A 192 15.02 2.58 -13.70
C SER A 192 15.16 3.34 -12.38
N ASP A 193 16.12 2.95 -11.54
CA ASP A 193 16.42 3.66 -10.28
C ASP A 193 16.83 5.14 -10.51
N ASN A 194 17.34 5.49 -11.69
CA ASN A 194 17.64 6.88 -12.05
C ASN A 194 16.37 7.76 -12.14
N GLN A 195 15.20 7.15 -12.32
CA GLN A 195 13.91 7.83 -12.34
C GLN A 195 13.27 7.89 -10.95
N LEU A 196 13.88 7.31 -9.91
CA LEU A 196 13.35 7.43 -8.55
C LEU A 196 13.37 8.90 -8.10
N VAL A 197 12.22 9.45 -7.74
CA VAL A 197 12.10 10.85 -7.27
C VAL A 197 11.81 10.95 -5.79
N TYR A 198 11.17 9.92 -5.23
CA TYR A 198 10.84 9.85 -3.81
C TYR A 198 10.92 8.40 -3.35
N ALA A 199 11.51 8.19 -2.18
CA ALA A 199 11.50 6.92 -1.49
C ALA A 199 11.16 7.15 -0.02
N SER A 200 10.34 6.27 0.54
CA SER A 200 10.06 6.20 1.96
C SER A 200 10.11 4.77 2.45
N SER A 201 10.67 4.57 3.63
CA SER A 201 10.55 3.32 4.38
C SER A 201 10.05 3.63 5.77
N THR A 202 9.00 2.93 6.18
CA THR A 202 8.49 2.94 7.55
C THR A 202 8.74 1.57 8.15
N ARG A 203 9.40 1.54 9.31
CA ARG A 203 9.65 0.31 10.05
C ARG A 203 9.17 0.46 11.48
N ARG A 204 8.33 -0.46 11.90
CA ARG A 204 7.76 -0.48 13.25
C ARG A 204 8.88 -0.66 14.28
N ASN A 205 8.97 0.27 15.25
CA ASN A 205 9.93 0.20 16.37
C ASN A 205 9.22 -0.14 17.70
N GLY A 206 7.90 0.08 17.75
CA GLY A 206 7.03 -0.25 18.88
C GLY A 206 5.65 -0.69 18.41
N ILE A 207 4.73 -0.93 19.33
CA ILE A 207 3.33 -1.17 18.96
C ILE A 207 2.61 0.13 18.53
N ASP A 208 3.09 1.28 19.00
CA ASP A 208 2.50 2.61 18.80
C ASP A 208 3.44 3.58 18.06
N THR A 209 4.65 3.13 17.69
CA THR A 209 5.63 3.95 16.99
C THR A 209 6.30 3.23 15.83
N ALA A 210 6.71 4.00 14.82
CA ALA A 210 7.51 3.52 13.71
C ALA A 210 8.59 4.54 13.34
N ARG A 211 9.77 4.06 12.96
CA ARG A 211 10.80 4.88 12.34
C ARG A 211 10.47 5.07 10.87
N VAL A 212 10.43 6.31 10.42
CA VAL A 212 10.16 6.71 9.06
C VAL A 212 11.41 7.36 8.50
N HIS A 213 11.85 6.85 7.36
CA HIS A 213 12.91 7.42 6.56
C HIS A 213 12.30 7.85 5.23
N THR A 214 12.57 9.08 4.78
CA THR A 214 12.22 9.55 3.45
C THR A 214 13.43 10.20 2.79
N ALA A 215 13.53 10.01 1.49
CA ALA A 215 14.50 10.65 0.64
C ALA A 215 13.80 11.16 -0.63
N GLU A 216 14.26 12.31 -1.12
CA GLU A 216 13.74 12.96 -2.31
C GLU A 216 14.88 13.32 -3.24
N LYS A 217 14.62 13.31 -4.55
CA LYS A 217 15.63 13.63 -5.55
C LYS A 217 15.87 15.14 -5.62
N GLU A 218 17.10 15.54 -5.38
CA GLU A 218 17.58 16.91 -5.54
C GLU A 218 18.93 16.90 -6.26
N ASP A 219 19.12 17.80 -7.23
CA ASP A 219 20.38 17.90 -8.00
C ASP A 219 20.81 16.54 -8.60
N ALA A 220 19.83 15.77 -9.09
CA ALA A 220 19.98 14.42 -9.63
C ALA A 220 20.43 13.32 -8.65
N MET A 221 20.48 13.59 -7.34
CA MET A 221 20.79 12.60 -6.30
C MET A 221 19.65 12.48 -5.29
N MET A 222 19.44 11.29 -4.73
CA MET A 222 18.53 11.12 -3.60
C MET A 222 19.17 11.73 -2.36
N LYS A 223 18.50 12.72 -1.75
CA LYS A 223 18.90 13.30 -0.47
C LYS A 223 17.88 12.91 0.59
N VAL A 224 18.37 12.51 1.76
CA VAL A 224 17.52 12.23 2.92
C VAL A 224 16.81 13.51 3.29
N LYS A 225 15.48 13.47 3.42
CA LYS A 225 14.66 14.60 3.87
C LYS A 225 14.11 14.39 5.27
N TYR A 226 14.01 13.14 5.66
CA TYR A 226 13.37 12.76 6.90
C TYR A 226 13.94 11.46 7.42
N ASN A 227 14.30 11.43 8.70
CA ASN A 227 14.68 10.21 9.39
C ASN A 227 14.35 10.33 10.87
N THR A 228 13.14 9.93 11.26
CA THR A 228 12.70 10.10 12.65
C THR A 228 11.68 9.05 13.06
N GLU A 229 11.28 9.07 14.32
CA GLU A 229 10.22 8.23 14.84
C GLU A 229 8.90 8.98 14.85
N LEU A 230 7.81 8.29 14.46
CA LEU A 230 6.46 8.82 14.44
C LEU A 230 5.49 7.93 15.21
N ARG A 231 4.48 8.56 15.80
CA ARG A 231 3.38 7.86 16.48
C ARG A 231 2.37 7.35 15.46
N LEU A 232 2.04 6.08 15.61
CA LEU A 232 1.02 5.42 14.82
C LEU A 232 -0.38 5.77 15.35
N SER A 233 -1.38 5.69 14.48
CA SER A 233 -2.79 5.89 14.81
C SER A 233 -3.22 4.99 15.96
N ASN A 234 -3.97 5.53 16.93
CA ASN A 234 -4.46 4.69 18.02
C ASN A 234 -5.51 3.67 17.53
N GLU A 235 -6.18 3.94 16.40
CA GLU A 235 -7.21 3.06 15.83
C GLU A 235 -6.61 2.03 14.86
N HIS A 236 -5.88 2.49 13.85
CA HIS A 236 -5.35 1.60 12.81
C HIS A 236 -3.86 1.28 12.98
N GLY A 237 -3.16 2.06 13.80
CA GLY A 237 -1.72 2.00 13.98
C GLY A 237 -1.21 0.76 14.72
N LEU A 238 -2.10 -0.01 15.37
CA LEU A 238 -1.73 -1.27 16.00
C LEU A 238 -1.48 -2.36 14.95
N GLN A 239 -2.37 -2.48 13.97
CA GLN A 239 -2.26 -3.48 12.91
C GLN A 239 -1.51 -2.93 11.69
N GLU A 240 -1.94 -1.79 11.14
CA GLU A 240 -1.32 -1.12 9.99
C GLU A 240 -0.35 -0.03 10.45
N MET A 241 0.59 0.37 9.60
CA MET A 241 1.45 1.52 9.89
C MET A 241 0.82 2.82 9.38
N ARG A 242 -0.32 3.20 9.97
CA ARG A 242 -0.92 4.52 9.77
C ARG A 242 -0.34 5.52 10.75
N ILE A 243 0.10 6.67 10.25
CA ILE A 243 0.80 7.70 11.01
C ILE A 243 -0.17 8.83 11.37
N ASN A 244 -0.14 9.33 12.61
CA ASN A 244 -1.04 10.40 13.10
C ASN A 244 -0.76 11.82 12.54
N GLY A 245 -0.01 11.93 11.45
CA GLY A 245 0.38 13.20 10.80
C GLY A 245 1.88 13.31 10.56
N GLY A 246 2.27 14.04 9.52
CA GLY A 246 3.67 14.31 9.20
C GLY A 246 4.22 15.45 10.06
N VAL A 247 5.31 15.21 10.78
CA VAL A 247 6.08 16.28 11.43
C VAL A 247 7.18 16.68 10.47
N PHE A 248 6.92 17.66 9.62
CA PHE A 248 7.92 18.15 8.66
C PHE A 248 8.88 19.12 9.35
N GLY A 249 10.17 18.79 9.33
CA GLY A 249 11.27 19.73 9.61
C GLY A 249 11.48 20.17 11.06
N LEU A 250 10.82 19.54 12.06
CA LEU A 250 11.07 19.85 13.46
C LEU A 250 11.10 18.59 14.32
N THR A 251 12.18 18.45 15.09
CA THR A 251 12.30 17.51 16.20
C THR A 251 11.06 17.59 17.08
N THR A 252 10.30 16.50 17.18
CA THR A 252 9.16 16.41 18.11
C THR A 252 9.37 15.23 19.04
N TYR A 253 9.45 15.51 20.34
CA TYR A 253 9.43 14.48 21.36
C TYR A 253 8.08 13.77 21.31
N ILE A 254 8.10 12.45 21.08
CA ILE A 254 6.87 11.65 21.04
C ILE A 254 6.72 10.95 22.38
N PRO A 255 5.76 11.37 23.23
CA PRO A 255 5.45 10.63 24.43
C PRO A 255 4.87 9.27 24.02
N LYS A 256 5.54 8.20 24.49
CA LYS A 256 5.04 6.83 24.37
C LYS A 256 3.71 6.70 25.09
N LEU A 257 2.85 5.83 24.57
CA LEU A 257 1.70 5.39 25.34
C LEU A 257 2.17 4.71 26.63
N THR A 258 1.49 5.03 27.73
CA THR A 258 1.69 4.34 29.00
C THR A 258 1.34 2.86 28.86
N SER A 259 1.88 2.01 29.72
CA SER A 259 1.52 0.58 29.71
C SER A 259 0.01 0.35 29.86
N GLN A 260 -0.68 1.20 30.63
CA GLN A 260 -2.13 1.11 30.76
C GLN A 260 -2.84 1.45 29.45
N GLU A 261 -2.50 2.55 28.79
CA GLU A 261 -3.12 2.92 27.51
C GLU A 261 -2.84 1.87 26.43
N LEU A 262 -1.65 1.27 26.43
CA LEU A 262 -1.32 0.18 25.50
C LEU A 262 -2.16 -1.05 25.76
N GLU A 263 -2.26 -1.49 27.01
CA GLU A 263 -3.11 -2.64 27.36
C GLU A 263 -4.58 -2.37 27.03
N GLU A 264 -5.10 -1.18 27.32
CA GLU A 264 -6.46 -0.79 26.93
C GLU A 264 -6.64 -0.84 25.41
N THR A 265 -5.71 -0.29 24.64
CA THR A 265 -5.81 -0.27 23.17
C THR A 265 -5.68 -1.67 22.58
N ILE A 266 -4.77 -2.51 23.07
CA ILE A 266 -4.63 -3.90 22.66
C ILE A 266 -5.91 -4.69 22.99
N ASN A 267 -6.49 -4.50 24.17
CA ASN A 267 -7.70 -5.21 24.58
C ASN A 267 -8.94 -4.80 23.78
N ASN A 268 -8.92 -3.63 23.13
CA ASN A 268 -9.96 -3.19 22.20
C ASN A 268 -9.85 -3.82 20.79
N GLU A 269 -8.74 -4.46 20.43
CA GLU A 269 -8.62 -5.19 19.15
C GLU A 269 -9.57 -6.40 19.15
N ASN A 270 -10.47 -6.47 18.19
CA ASN A 270 -11.51 -7.50 18.13
C ASN A 270 -10.95 -8.89 17.74
N ASP A 271 -9.86 -8.95 16.98
CA ASP A 271 -9.22 -10.23 16.67
C ASP A 271 -8.47 -10.79 17.87
N SER A 272 -8.69 -12.05 18.22
CA SER A 272 -7.86 -12.70 19.23
C SER A 272 -6.44 -12.94 18.74
N ILE A 273 -6.24 -13.25 17.45
CA ILE A 273 -4.91 -13.56 16.89
C ILE A 273 -4.08 -12.28 16.77
N VAL A 274 -4.68 -11.21 16.23
CA VAL A 274 -4.01 -9.89 16.17
C VAL A 274 -3.71 -9.40 17.59
N ARG A 275 -4.67 -9.50 18.52
CA ARG A 275 -4.46 -9.10 19.92
C ARG A 275 -3.30 -9.84 20.58
N GLU A 276 -3.19 -11.16 20.38
CA GLU A 276 -2.06 -11.94 20.87
C GLU A 276 -0.75 -11.47 20.23
N GLY A 277 -0.73 -11.30 18.91
CA GLY A 277 0.43 -10.77 18.18
C GLY A 277 0.88 -9.40 18.70
N LEU A 278 -0.07 -8.52 19.01
CA LEU A 278 0.18 -7.21 19.57
C LEU A 278 0.81 -7.29 20.96
N ARG A 279 0.32 -8.19 21.83
CA ARG A 279 0.95 -8.45 23.15
C ARG A 279 2.36 -9.00 23.00
N ASN A 280 2.58 -9.92 22.07
CA ASN A 280 3.90 -10.49 21.82
C ASN A 280 4.87 -9.41 21.34
N TRP A 281 4.48 -8.64 20.32
CA TRP A 281 5.25 -7.50 19.83
C TRP A 281 5.51 -6.46 20.92
N ASN A 282 4.52 -6.23 21.79
CA ASN A 282 4.64 -5.30 22.91
C ASN A 282 5.75 -5.71 23.89
N ASN A 283 5.90 -7.01 24.12
CA ASN A 283 6.87 -7.59 25.04
C ASN A 283 8.26 -7.79 24.43
N GLU A 284 8.36 -7.93 23.10
CA GLU A 284 9.64 -8.06 22.38
C GLU A 284 10.42 -6.74 22.26
N VAL A 285 9.76 -5.60 22.46
CA VAL A 285 10.42 -4.27 22.43
C VAL A 285 11.08 -3.99 23.78
N ILE A 286 12.38 -4.30 23.87
CA ILE A 286 13.15 -4.41 25.12
C ILE A 286 13.42 -3.07 25.85
N ASP A 287 13.24 -1.90 25.24
CA ASP A 287 13.46 -0.63 25.95
C ASP A 287 12.52 0.49 25.51
N ARG A 288 11.38 0.58 26.21
CA ARG A 288 10.43 1.68 26.04
C ARG A 288 10.82 2.95 26.80
N THR A 289 11.86 2.91 27.62
CA THR A 289 12.32 4.08 28.38
C THR A 289 13.29 4.96 27.60
N LYS A 290 13.92 4.42 26.56
CA LYS A 290 14.67 5.20 25.56
C LYS A 290 13.74 5.70 24.47
N VAL A 291 13.38 6.98 24.54
CA VAL A 291 13.21 7.82 23.36
C VAL A 291 14.55 8.58 23.32
N ASP A 292 15.19 8.74 22.18
CA ASP A 292 14.92 9.93 21.42
C ASP A 292 15.53 9.74 20.03
N TYR A 293 14.80 10.21 19.01
CA TYR A 293 15.43 10.77 17.83
C TYR A 293 16.67 11.56 18.30
N ASP A 294 17.85 11.11 17.88
CA ASP A 294 19.09 11.79 18.20
C ASP A 294 19.27 12.91 17.16
N PRO A 295 19.11 14.19 17.53
CA PRO A 295 19.33 15.29 16.60
C PRO A 295 20.76 15.30 16.03
N GLU A 296 21.74 14.64 16.66
CA GLU A 296 23.09 14.48 16.11
C GLU A 296 23.16 13.51 14.93
N LEU A 297 22.16 12.64 14.75
CA LEU A 297 22.05 11.70 13.61
C LEU A 297 21.25 12.27 12.44
N ASP A 298 20.78 13.52 12.52
CA ASP A 298 20.04 14.21 11.47
C ASP A 298 20.97 15.15 10.69
N GLU A 299 21.41 14.72 9.50
CA GLU A 299 22.40 15.41 8.68
C GLU A 299 21.95 16.82 8.21
N ASP A 300 20.65 17.13 8.26
CA ASP A 300 20.06 18.40 7.83
C ASP A 300 19.72 19.36 8.99
N LEU A 301 20.04 19.01 10.24
CA LEU A 301 19.73 19.85 11.40
C LEU A 301 20.60 21.13 11.45
N ILE A 302 20.05 22.26 10.98
CA ILE A 302 20.59 23.59 11.28
C ILE A 302 20.00 24.08 12.61
N VAL A 303 20.70 23.83 13.72
CA VAL A 303 20.35 24.39 15.04
C VAL A 303 20.52 25.92 15.00
N LYS A 304 19.41 26.67 14.84
CA LYS A 304 19.41 28.11 15.10
C LYS A 304 19.30 28.33 16.62
N ASN A 305 20.39 28.80 17.21
CA ASN A 305 20.61 28.96 18.66
C ASN A 305 19.41 29.49 19.48
N LYS A 306 19.27 28.92 20.69
CA LYS A 306 18.30 29.16 21.79
C LYS A 306 18.17 30.60 22.33
N GLU A 307 18.78 31.62 21.73
CA GLU A 307 18.84 32.97 22.33
C GLU A 307 17.65 33.88 22.00
N SER A 308 16.74 33.51 21.10
CA SER A 308 15.66 34.41 20.65
C SER A 308 14.34 34.29 21.42
N ILE A 309 14.16 33.28 22.28
CA ILE A 309 12.87 33.05 22.97
C ILE A 309 12.78 33.79 24.33
N LEU A 310 13.89 34.31 24.86
CA LEU A 310 13.91 35.01 26.16
C LEU A 310 13.86 36.54 26.10
N LYS A 311 13.55 37.15 24.94
CA LYS A 311 13.43 38.62 24.81
C LYS A 311 12.02 39.14 24.49
N THR A 312 10.98 38.36 24.76
CA THR A 312 9.60 38.86 24.80
C THR A 312 8.87 38.30 26.03
N ARG A 313 9.26 38.84 27.20
CA ARG A 313 8.37 39.04 28.33
C ARG A 313 8.46 40.50 28.75
#